data_AF-A0A6H9LAP6-F1
#
_entry.id   AF-A0A6H9LAP6-F1
#
_cell.length_a   1.000
_cell.length_b   1.000
_cell.length_c   1.000
_cell.angle_alpha   90.00
_cell.angle_beta   90.00
_cell.angle_gamma   90.00
#
_symmetry.space_group_name_H-M   'P 1'
#
loop_
_entity.id
_entity.type
_entity.pdbx_description
1 polymer ?
#
loop_
_entity_poly.entity_id
_entity_poly.type
_entity_poly.pdbx_seq_one_letter_code
_entity_poly.pdbx_strand_id
1 'polypeptide(L)'
;MTNEIEWLKENREICFEDILFYIEHDLIVDDISHPNKQKYKNQRMMVFDINGYIYLVPYLESNSELFLKTIIPSRKATKIYLERKNE
;
A
#
# COMPACT_ATOMS: atom_id res chain seq x y z
N MET A 1 2.00 -21.82 25.56
CA MET A 1 2.51 -20.61 24.89
C MET A 1 3.35 -21.14 23.72
N THR A 2 2.93 -21.12 22.45
CA THR A 2 2.66 -19.90 21.68
C THR A 2 2.07 -20.30 20.31
N ASN A 3 0.77 -20.56 20.20
CA ASN A 3 0.14 -20.80 18.88
C ASN A 3 -0.72 -19.62 18.42
N GLU A 4 -1.19 -18.79 19.37
CA GLU A 4 -2.07 -17.66 19.07
C GLU A 4 -1.30 -16.47 18.44
N ILE A 5 -0.01 -16.29 18.75
CA ILE A 5 0.81 -15.21 18.16
C ILE A 5 1.12 -15.48 16.69
N GLU A 6 1.36 -16.74 16.30
CA GLU A 6 1.63 -17.09 14.89
C GLU A 6 0.37 -16.90 14.03
N TRP A 7 -0.79 -17.35 14.51
CA TRP A 7 -2.06 -17.16 13.81
C TRP A 7 -2.41 -15.68 13.63
N LEU A 8 -2.14 -14.85 14.64
CA LEU A 8 -2.31 -13.39 14.58
C LEU A 8 -1.32 -12.72 13.61
N LYS A 9 -0.13 -13.29 13.37
CA LYS A 9 0.81 -12.78 12.37
C LYS A 9 0.39 -13.15 10.94
N GLU A 10 -0.18 -14.33 10.75
CA GLU A 10 -0.66 -14.79 9.43
C GLU A 10 -1.99 -14.16 9.00
N ASN A 11 -2.85 -13.77 9.95
CA ASN A 11 -4.17 -13.17 9.67
C ASN A 11 -4.27 -11.69 10.05
N ARG A 12 -3.14 -11.01 10.32
CA ARG A 12 -3.17 -9.58 10.58
C ARG A 12 -3.58 -8.85 9.31
N GLU A 13 -4.77 -8.27 9.34
CA GLU A 13 -5.13 -7.21 8.40
C GLU A 13 -4.10 -6.09 8.54
N ILE A 14 -3.59 -5.58 7.42
CA ILE A 14 -2.61 -4.49 7.40
C ILE A 14 -3.28 -3.22 7.96
N CYS A 15 -2.64 -2.59 8.93
CA CYS A 15 -3.11 -1.35 9.55
C CYS A 15 -2.35 -0.14 9.01
N PHE A 16 -2.79 1.07 9.37
CA PHE A 16 -2.13 2.31 8.94
C PHE A 16 -0.74 2.48 9.56
N GLU A 17 -0.50 1.95 10.74
CA GLU A 17 0.81 1.95 11.40
C GLU A 17 1.83 1.14 10.58
N ASP A 18 1.40 0.01 10.00
CA ASP A 18 2.24 -0.76 9.09
C ASP A 18 2.59 0.10 7.87
N ILE A 19 1.59 0.73 7.24
CA ILE A 19 1.82 1.61 6.08
C ILE A 19 2.78 2.76 6.42
N LEU A 20 2.64 3.37 7.59
CA LEU A 20 3.53 4.43 8.05
C LEU A 20 4.98 3.92 8.16
N PHE A 21 5.20 2.73 8.73
CA PHE A 21 6.51 2.09 8.76
C PHE A 21 7.10 1.95 7.35
N TYR A 22 6.33 1.46 6.37
CA TYR A 22 6.81 1.37 4.99
C TYR A 22 7.16 2.74 4.39
N ILE A 23 6.38 3.78 4.68
CA ILE A 23 6.64 5.15 4.22
C ILE A 23 7.91 5.73 4.86
N GLU A 24 8.06 5.61 6.18
CA GLU A 24 9.22 6.12 6.93
C GLU A 24 10.53 5.44 6.51
N HIS A 25 10.46 4.18 6.08
CA HIS A 25 11.60 3.40 5.59
C HIS A 25 11.81 3.50 4.07
N ASP A 26 11.07 4.35 3.35
CA ASP A 26 11.14 4.52 1.88
C ASP A 26 10.94 3.19 1.11
N LEU A 27 10.09 2.30 1.64
CA LEU A 27 9.77 0.98 1.08
C LEU A 27 8.52 1.00 0.17
N ILE A 28 8.31 2.11 -0.53
CA ILE A 28 7.21 2.28 -1.47
C ILE A 28 7.59 1.62 -2.80
N VAL A 29 6.73 0.74 -3.32
CA VAL A 29 6.97 0.05 -4.59
C VAL A 29 6.74 0.98 -5.78
N ASP A 30 5.67 1.77 -5.72
CA ASP A 30 5.33 2.75 -6.75
C ASP A 30 4.39 3.82 -6.18
N ASP A 31 4.38 4.98 -6.80
CA ASP A 31 3.46 6.08 -6.53
C ASP A 31 2.73 6.47 -7.81
N ILE A 32 1.49 6.00 -7.93
CA ILE A 32 0.70 6.19 -9.13
C ILE A 32 -0.25 7.38 -8.97
N SER A 33 -0.09 8.37 -9.85
CA SER A 33 -1.09 9.42 -10.02
C SER A 33 -2.25 8.94 -10.88
N HIS A 34 -3.49 9.27 -10.52
CA HIS A 34 -4.63 8.91 -11.36
C HIS A 34 -4.49 9.62 -12.73
N PRO A 35 -4.59 8.92 -13.87
CA PRO A 35 -4.32 9.50 -15.19
C PRO A 35 -5.31 10.62 -15.54
N ASN A 36 -6.52 10.58 -14.96
CA ASN A 36 -7.54 11.59 -15.18
C ASN A 36 -7.43 12.77 -14.18
N LYS A 37 -6.29 13.48 -14.23
CA LYS A 37 -5.95 14.63 -13.36
C LYS A 37 -6.98 15.76 -13.42
N GLN A 38 -7.80 15.86 -14.46
CA GLN A 38 -8.84 16.90 -14.55
C GLN A 38 -10.02 16.66 -13.61
N LYS A 39 -10.38 15.39 -13.33
CA LYS A 39 -11.52 15.03 -12.46
C LYS A 39 -11.09 14.64 -11.05
N TYR A 40 -9.85 14.15 -10.88
CA TYR A 40 -9.29 13.69 -9.59
C TYR A 40 -7.93 14.35 -9.32
N LYS A 41 -7.92 15.68 -9.30
CA LYS A 41 -6.70 16.53 -9.35
C LYS A 41 -5.65 16.22 -8.27
N ASN A 42 -6.08 15.68 -7.12
CA ASN A 42 -5.21 15.48 -5.95
C ASN A 42 -5.20 14.04 -5.42
N GLN A 43 -5.79 13.07 -6.13
CA GLN A 43 -5.81 11.68 -5.65
C GLN A 43 -4.63 10.90 -6.22
N ARG A 44 -3.67 10.60 -5.35
CA ARG A 44 -2.53 9.72 -5.61
C ARG A 44 -2.74 8.39 -4.91
N MET A 45 -1.95 7.39 -5.27
CA MET A 45 -2.05 6.06 -4.69
C MET A 45 -0.66 5.47 -4.55
N MET A 46 -0.29 5.13 -3.32
CA MET A 46 0.94 4.42 -3.03
C MET A 46 0.70 2.92 -3.19
N VAL A 47 1.74 2.23 -3.65
CA VAL A 47 1.77 0.79 -3.86
C VAL A 47 2.79 0.21 -2.90
N PHE A 48 2.39 -0.78 -2.12
CA PHE A 48 3.25 -1.47 -1.15
C PHE A 48 3.27 -2.96 -1.43
N ASP A 49 4.44 -3.58 -1.42
CA ASP A 49 4.63 -5.04 -1.43
C ASP A 49 4.84 -5.49 0.02
N ILE A 50 3.80 -6.10 0.59
CA ILE A 50 3.83 -6.58 1.96
C ILE A 50 3.68 -8.09 1.91
N ASN A 51 4.75 -8.80 2.25
CA ASN A 51 4.82 -10.26 2.25
C ASN A 51 4.39 -10.92 0.92
N GLY A 52 4.74 -10.31 -0.23
CA GLY A 52 4.40 -10.86 -1.54
C GLY A 52 2.95 -10.61 -1.95
N TYR A 53 2.29 -9.64 -1.34
CA TYR A 53 0.97 -9.17 -1.74
C TYR A 53 0.96 -7.65 -1.86
N ILE A 54 0.36 -7.13 -2.93
CA ILE A 54 0.32 -5.70 -3.20
C ILE A 54 -0.90 -5.05 -2.55
N TYR A 55 -0.62 -3.98 -1.81
CA TYR A 55 -1.60 -3.12 -1.20
C TYR A 55 -1.56 -1.74 -1.85
N LEU A 56 -2.74 -1.22 -2.15
CA LEU A 56 -2.94 0.09 -2.74
C LEU A 56 -3.51 1.02 -1.68
N VAL A 57 -2.82 2.13 -1.41
CA VAL A 57 -3.24 3.11 -0.41
C VAL A 57 -3.49 4.45 -1.11
N PRO A 58 -4.75 4.81 -1.40
CA PRO A 58 -5.06 6.13 -1.92
C PRO A 58 -4.79 7.17 -0.85
N TYR A 59 -4.15 8.26 -1.25
CA TYR A 59 -3.87 9.37 -0.37
C TYR A 59 -4.13 10.71 -1.04
N LEU A 60 -4.34 11.72 -0.21
CA LEU A 60 -4.39 13.13 -0.59
C LEU A 60 -3.16 13.82 0.00
N GLU A 61 -2.41 14.49 -0.86
CA GLU A 61 -1.28 15.30 -0.47
C GLU A 61 -1.76 16.74 -0.23
N SER A 62 -1.55 17.24 0.97
CA SER A 62 -1.75 18.65 1.34
C SER A 62 -0.39 19.30 1.61
N ASN A 63 -0.35 20.63 1.77
CA ASN A 63 0.91 21.37 1.93
C ASN A 63 1.77 20.95 3.14
N SER A 64 1.18 20.28 4.13
CA SER A 64 1.86 19.90 5.38
C SER A 64 1.64 18.44 5.80
N GLU A 65 0.71 17.71 5.18
CA GLU A 65 0.25 16.41 5.67
C GLU A 65 -0.24 15.50 4.53
N LEU A 66 -0.09 14.19 4.73
CA LEU A 66 -0.63 13.15 3.85
C LEU A 66 -1.85 12.51 4.51
N PHE A 67 -3.00 12.55 3.83
CA PHE A 67 -4.21 11.91 4.31
C PHE A 67 -4.42 10.56 3.61
N LEU A 68 -4.14 9.46 4.32
CA LEU A 68 -4.38 8.10 3.84
C LEU A 68 -5.87 7.76 3.97
N LYS A 69 -6.49 7.27 2.90
CA LYS A 69 -7.94 6.97 2.91
C LYS A 69 -8.26 5.57 3.39
N THR A 70 -7.62 4.57 2.79
CA THR A 70 -7.96 3.16 2.98
C THR A 70 -6.81 2.29 2.48
N ILE A 71 -6.74 1.05 2.94
CA ILE A 71 -5.74 0.06 2.55
C ILE A 71 -6.47 -1.00 1.73
N ILE A 72 -6.15 -1.08 0.44
CA ILE A 72 -6.86 -1.94 -0.51
C ILE A 72 -5.92 -3.07 -0.94
N PRO A 73 -6.12 -4.31 -0.44
CA PRO A 73 -5.42 -5.45 -1.01
C PRO A 73 -5.85 -5.63 -2.48
N SER A 74 -4.90 -5.73 -3.40
CA SER A 74 -5.20 -5.84 -4.82
C SER A 74 -4.47 -7.00 -5.48
N ARG A 75 -5.16 -8.14 -5.62
CA ARG A 75 -4.67 -9.31 -6.38
C ARG A 75 -4.23 -8.94 -7.80
N LYS A 76 -4.94 -8.02 -8.46
CA LYS A 76 -4.58 -7.54 -9.81
C LYS A 76 -3.23 -6.82 -9.78
N ALA A 77 -3.03 -5.93 -8.81
CA ALA A 77 -1.76 -5.24 -8.66
C ALA A 77 -0.64 -6.22 -8.26
N THR A 78 -0.92 -7.18 -7.37
CA THR A 78 0.03 -8.26 -7.01
C THR A 78 0.55 -8.95 -8.25
N LYS A 79 -0.34 -9.35 -9.16
CA LYS A 79 0.05 -9.95 -10.44
C LYS A 79 0.94 -9.01 -11.26
N ILE A 80 0.52 -7.76 -11.45
CA ILE A 80 1.23 -6.80 -12.28
C ILE A 80 2.64 -6.48 -11.74
N TYR A 81 2.77 -6.22 -10.43
CA TYR A 81 4.03 -5.78 -9.83
C TYR A 81 4.96 -6.95 -9.52
N LEU A 82 4.45 -8.10 -9.10
CA LEU A 82 5.31 -9.25 -8.77
C LEU A 82 5.68 -10.11 -9.99
N GLU A 83 4.83 -10.19 -11.03
CA GLU A 83 5.25 -10.86 -12.27
C GLU A 83 6.31 -10.05 -13.02
N ARG A 84 6.21 -8.71 -13.01
CA ARG A 84 7.25 -7.82 -13.59
C ARG A 84 8.59 -7.86 -12.86
N LYS A 85 8.62 -8.27 -11.60
CA LYS A 85 9.85 -8.36 -10.79
C LYS A 85 10.71 -9.58 -11.17
N ASN A 86 10.16 -10.52 -11.96
CA ASN A 86 10.83 -11.75 -12.40
C ASN A 86 11.42 -11.66 -13.82
N GLU A 87 11.50 -10.46 -14.41
CA GLU A 87 12.24 -10.16 -15.66
C GLU A 87 13.53 -9.39 -15.35
#